data_AF-A0A496W220-F1
#
_entry.id   AF-A0A496W220-F1
#
_cell.length_a   1.000
_cell.length_b   1.000
_cell.length_c   1.000
_cell.angle_alpha   90.00
_cell.angle_beta   90.00
_cell.angle_gamma   90.00
#
_symmetry.space_group_name_H-M   'P 1'
#
loop_
_entity.id
_entity.type
_entity.pdbx_description
1 polymer ?
#
loop_
_entity_poly.entity_id
_entity_poly.type
_entity_poly.pdbx_seq_one_letter_code
_entity_poly.pdbx_strand_id
1 'polypeptide(L)'
;DHNIHEIDVLLLSHADKDHIAGVIGLLASEEIRLKRVYLNSDATKDSEIWNILIYSLWNAHKKGDLYFEPSLTPHLNGKLDQGDVAVEILAPNQYLAARSPGSKDSKGRTLTTNSISAVIRLSYFGKPFALLPGDIDQIGLDNLLEETEDIQAWLVVFPHHGGKPGSQNVKAFTARFCEAVKPKIVIFSIRDNVKHFPTPVVVETVAESLENVRLFSTRSSKVLKAFIEKTGSQLHQDAVGTILVDLTKEPLDVEL
;
A
#
# COMPACT_ATOMS: atom_id res chain seq x y z
N ASP A 1 -14.54 4.68 -18.32
CA ASP A 1 -14.71 5.92 -17.52
C ASP A 1 -15.87 5.78 -16.56
N HIS A 2 -15.58 5.67 -15.26
CA HIS A 2 -16.57 5.40 -14.21
C HIS A 2 -17.23 6.68 -13.66
N ASN A 3 -17.05 7.82 -14.33
CA ASN A 3 -17.67 9.11 -13.97
C ASN A 3 -17.48 9.48 -12.49
N ILE A 4 -16.24 9.36 -11.99
CA ILE A 4 -15.89 9.65 -10.59
C ILE A 4 -15.71 11.16 -10.44
N HIS A 5 -16.58 11.79 -9.65
CA HIS A 5 -16.54 13.23 -9.35
C HIS A 5 -16.15 13.54 -7.90
N GLU A 6 -15.98 12.51 -7.08
CA GLU A 6 -15.77 12.67 -5.64
C GLU A 6 -14.92 11.54 -5.05
N ILE A 7 -14.06 11.90 -4.12
CA ILE A 7 -13.25 11.01 -3.28
C ILE A 7 -13.60 11.31 -1.82
N ASP A 8 -14.34 10.41 -1.18
CA ASP A 8 -14.77 10.57 0.22
C ASP A 8 -13.62 10.49 1.21
N VAL A 9 -12.64 9.62 0.94
CA VAL A 9 -11.47 9.38 1.80
C VAL A 9 -10.25 9.12 0.91
N LEU A 10 -9.22 9.92 1.11
CA LEU A 10 -7.89 9.72 0.54
C LEU A 10 -6.92 9.37 1.68
N LEU A 11 -6.32 8.18 1.58
CA LEU A 11 -5.34 7.67 2.55
C LEU A 11 -3.97 7.62 1.90
N LEU A 12 -2.98 8.32 2.45
CA LEU A 12 -1.61 8.33 1.95
C LEU A 12 -0.73 7.48 2.85
N SER A 13 -0.16 6.42 2.29
CA SER A 13 0.63 5.43 3.05
C SER A 13 1.85 6.08 3.70
N HIS A 14 2.63 6.87 2.96
CA HIS A 14 3.81 7.59 3.42
C HIS A 14 4.14 8.73 2.45
N ALA A 15 5.24 9.43 2.69
CA ALA A 15 5.57 10.72 2.08
C ALA A 15 6.47 10.63 0.83
N ASP A 16 6.76 9.43 0.30
CA ASP A 16 7.54 9.33 -0.94
C ASP A 16 6.77 9.83 -2.15
N LYS A 17 7.51 10.47 -3.06
CA LYS A 17 6.97 11.15 -4.24
C LYS A 17 6.07 10.22 -5.07
N ASP A 18 6.43 8.96 -5.22
CA ASP A 18 5.68 8.01 -6.01
C ASP A 18 4.34 7.57 -5.38
N HIS A 19 4.11 7.92 -4.12
CA HIS A 19 2.86 7.70 -3.39
C HIS A 19 2.02 8.98 -3.26
N ILE A 20 2.66 10.16 -3.23
CA ILE A 20 1.95 11.43 -2.99
C ILE A 20 1.79 12.33 -4.22
N ALA A 21 2.55 12.13 -5.30
CA ALA A 21 2.60 13.09 -6.40
C ALA A 21 1.26 13.33 -7.10
N GLY A 22 0.43 12.30 -7.22
CA GLY A 22 -0.88 12.41 -7.87
C GLY A 22 -1.86 13.31 -7.12
N VAL A 23 -1.66 13.52 -5.82
CA VAL A 23 -2.59 14.27 -4.96
C VAL A 23 -2.63 15.75 -5.32
N ILE A 24 -1.53 16.32 -5.79
CA ILE A 24 -1.49 17.72 -6.24
C ILE A 24 -2.44 17.92 -7.43
N GLY A 25 -2.48 16.96 -8.36
CA GLY A 25 -3.41 16.98 -9.48
C GLY A 25 -4.86 16.85 -9.03
N LEU A 26 -5.13 16.02 -8.01
CA LEU A 26 -6.47 15.90 -7.42
C LEU A 26 -6.91 17.20 -6.74
N LEU A 27 -6.05 17.84 -5.95
CA LEU A 27 -6.36 19.11 -5.27
C LEU A 27 -6.57 20.28 -6.23
N ALA A 28 -5.96 20.23 -7.42
CA ALA A 28 -6.14 21.22 -8.48
C ALA A 28 -7.31 20.91 -9.43
N SER A 29 -7.95 19.74 -9.29
CA SER A 29 -9.04 19.32 -10.16
C SER A 29 -10.31 20.10 -9.86
N GLU A 30 -10.98 20.59 -10.90
CA GLU A 30 -12.35 21.12 -10.81
C GLU A 30 -13.41 20.02 -10.99
N GLU A 31 -13.00 18.82 -11.43
CA GLU A 31 -13.89 17.69 -11.72
C GLU A 31 -14.01 16.72 -10.54
N ILE A 32 -12.96 16.60 -9.71
CA ILE A 32 -12.91 15.66 -8.60
C ILE A 32 -12.83 16.40 -7.28
N ARG A 33 -13.86 16.27 -6.45
CA ARG A 33 -13.88 16.79 -5.09
C ARG A 33 -13.26 15.82 -4.10
N LEU A 34 -12.28 16.27 -3.31
CA LEU A 34 -11.76 15.51 -2.16
C LEU A 34 -12.44 15.94 -0.86
N LYS A 35 -12.98 15.00 -0.08
CA LYS A 35 -13.60 15.32 1.22
C LYS A 35 -12.68 15.20 2.41
N ARG A 36 -11.91 14.11 2.51
CA ARG A 36 -11.08 13.81 3.69
C ARG A 36 -9.73 13.24 3.27
N VAL A 37 -8.65 13.77 3.85
CA VAL A 37 -7.27 13.34 3.56
C VAL A 37 -6.56 12.99 4.87
N TYR A 38 -5.94 11.82 4.89
CA TYR A 38 -5.21 11.29 6.05
C TYR A 38 -3.80 10.87 5.64
N LEU A 39 -2.81 11.23 6.46
CA LEU A 39 -1.41 10.83 6.30
C LEU A 39 -0.68 10.90 7.64
N ASN A 40 0.40 10.14 7.80
CA ASN A 40 1.31 10.35 8.93
C ASN A 40 2.37 11.40 8.56
N SER A 41 2.71 12.27 9.50
CA SER A 41 3.76 13.28 9.29
C SER A 41 5.14 12.65 9.11
N ASP A 42 5.97 13.27 8.28
CA ASP A 42 7.34 12.86 8.03
C ASP A 42 8.29 14.05 8.19
N ALA A 43 8.97 14.11 9.35
CA ALA A 43 9.91 15.18 9.66
C ALA A 43 11.19 15.16 8.82
N THR A 44 11.47 14.08 8.09
CA THR A 44 12.68 13.97 7.24
C THR A 44 12.46 14.44 5.82
N LYS A 45 11.22 14.77 5.43
CA LYS A 45 10.88 15.21 4.08
C LYS A 45 10.92 16.72 3.98
N ASP A 46 11.74 17.22 3.07
CA ASP A 46 11.81 18.63 2.69
C ASP A 46 11.57 18.88 1.19
N SER A 47 11.23 17.82 0.44
CA SER A 47 11.09 17.92 -1.00
C SER A 47 10.01 18.93 -1.39
N GLU A 48 10.19 19.60 -2.53
CA GLU A 48 9.24 20.60 -3.05
C GLU A 48 7.81 20.06 -3.10
N ILE A 49 7.65 18.81 -3.57
CA ILE A 49 6.33 18.18 -3.71
C ILE A 49 5.65 17.94 -2.35
N TRP A 50 6.42 17.57 -1.33
CA TRP A 50 5.91 17.40 0.04
C TRP A 50 5.47 18.74 0.63
N ASN A 51 6.30 19.77 0.48
CA ASN A 51 6.00 21.11 1.00
C ASN A 51 4.74 21.70 0.35
N ILE A 52 4.62 21.56 -0.98
CA ILE A 52 3.42 21.98 -1.72
C ILE A 52 2.19 21.21 -1.24
N LEU A 53 2.29 19.89 -1.09
CA LEU A 53 1.17 19.06 -0.67
C LEU A 53 0.64 19.47 0.71
N ILE A 54 1.51 19.52 1.72
CA ILE A 54 1.10 19.83 3.10
C ILE A 54 0.52 21.24 3.20
N TYR A 55 1.13 22.22 2.52
CA TYR A 55 0.60 23.58 2.47
C TYR A 55 -0.77 23.65 1.78
N SER A 56 -0.95 22.91 0.69
CA SER A 56 -2.23 22.87 -0.05
C SER A 56 -3.34 22.22 0.76
N LEU A 57 -3.05 21.09 1.44
CA LEU A 57 -3.99 20.41 2.32
C LEU A 57 -4.41 21.30 3.50
N TRP A 58 -3.45 21.96 4.16
CA TRP A 58 -3.74 22.90 5.24
C TRP A 58 -4.63 24.06 4.77
N ASN A 59 -4.33 24.66 3.61
CA ASN A 59 -5.13 25.75 3.06
C ASN A 59 -6.55 25.33 2.72
N ALA A 60 -6.72 24.19 2.05
CA ALA A 60 -8.03 23.66 1.71
C ALA A 60 -8.84 23.31 2.97
N HIS A 61 -8.20 22.74 3.98
CA HIS A 61 -8.83 22.47 5.27
C HIS A 61 -9.28 23.74 5.98
N LYS A 62 -8.41 24.75 6.04
CA LYS A 62 -8.72 26.06 6.64
C LYS A 62 -9.91 26.76 5.98
N LYS A 63 -10.10 26.57 4.67
CA LYS A 63 -11.23 27.11 3.91
C LYS A 63 -12.53 26.30 4.08
N GLY A 64 -12.45 25.09 4.64
CA GLY A 64 -13.57 24.17 4.74
C GLY A 64 -13.84 23.36 3.48
N ASP A 65 -12.90 23.35 2.52
CA ASP A 65 -13.04 22.62 1.25
C ASP A 65 -12.90 21.11 1.47
N LEU A 66 -12.05 20.71 2.41
CA LEU A 66 -11.81 19.32 2.82
C LEU A 66 -11.47 19.20 4.32
N TYR A 67 -11.47 17.98 4.84
CA TYR A 67 -10.90 17.63 6.14
C TYR A 67 -9.48 17.09 5.96
N PHE A 68 -8.52 17.61 6.73
CA PHE A 68 -7.14 17.13 6.71
C PHE A 68 -6.71 16.69 8.11
N GLU A 69 -6.30 15.43 8.25
CA GLU A 69 -5.79 14.88 9.51
C GLU A 69 -4.37 14.31 9.32
N PRO A 70 -3.35 14.89 9.99
CA PRO A 70 -1.98 14.39 9.94
C PRO A 70 -1.77 13.18 10.89
N SER A 71 -2.71 12.24 10.85
CA SER A 71 -2.70 10.98 11.61
C SER A 71 -3.37 9.89 10.77
N LEU A 72 -2.72 8.72 10.64
CA LEU A 72 -3.25 7.55 9.97
C LEU A 72 -2.79 6.29 10.72
N THR A 73 -3.53 5.93 11.78
CA THR A 73 -3.22 4.82 12.70
C THR A 73 -4.52 4.10 13.11
N PRO A 74 -4.48 2.92 13.79
CA PRO A 74 -5.65 2.10 14.10
C PRO A 74 -6.81 2.78 14.85
N HIS A 75 -6.58 3.92 15.51
CA HIS A 75 -7.65 4.70 16.15
C HIS A 75 -8.72 5.26 15.19
N LEU A 76 -8.51 5.12 13.87
CA LEU A 76 -9.46 5.50 12.81
C LEU A 76 -10.38 4.34 12.40
N ASN A 77 -10.14 3.12 12.87
CA ASN A 77 -10.95 1.96 12.48
C ASN A 77 -12.43 2.17 12.87
N GLY A 78 -13.34 1.88 11.94
CA GLY A 78 -14.78 2.15 12.06
C GLY A 78 -15.20 3.60 11.78
N LYS A 79 -14.26 4.53 11.55
CA LYS A 79 -14.55 5.93 11.18
C LYS A 79 -14.41 6.21 9.67
N LEU A 80 -13.72 5.31 8.97
CA LEU A 80 -13.36 5.46 7.56
C LEU A 80 -14.14 4.53 6.62
N ASP A 81 -15.03 3.70 7.17
CA ASP A 81 -15.83 2.73 6.40
C ASP A 81 -16.65 3.42 5.30
N GLN A 82 -16.70 2.78 4.13
CA GLN A 82 -17.39 3.27 2.94
C GLN A 82 -18.47 2.25 2.54
N GLY A 83 -19.72 2.51 2.96
CA GLY A 83 -20.82 1.56 2.77
C GLY A 83 -20.51 0.22 3.47
N ASP A 84 -20.56 -0.87 2.71
CA ASP A 84 -20.29 -2.23 3.20
C ASP A 84 -18.79 -2.59 3.24
N VAL A 85 -17.92 -1.67 2.82
CA VAL A 85 -16.45 -1.83 2.86
C VAL A 85 -15.90 -1.20 4.13
N ALA A 86 -15.43 -2.04 5.05
CA ALA A 86 -14.67 -1.60 6.20
C ALA A 86 -13.23 -1.24 5.78
N VAL A 87 -12.73 -0.12 6.31
CA VAL A 87 -11.38 0.38 6.04
C VAL A 87 -10.58 0.34 7.34
N GLU A 88 -9.73 -0.67 7.48
CA GLU A 88 -8.97 -0.93 8.69
C GLU A 88 -7.51 -0.50 8.51
N ILE A 89 -7.03 0.37 9.39
CA ILE A 89 -5.62 0.73 9.52
C ILE A 89 -5.00 -0.24 10.52
N LEU A 90 -4.03 -1.04 10.07
CA LEU A 90 -3.36 -2.05 10.89
C LEU A 90 -2.01 -1.58 11.42
N ALA A 91 -1.35 -0.69 10.69
CA ALA A 91 -0.07 -0.08 11.06
C ALA A 91 0.03 1.32 10.42
N PRO A 92 0.95 2.20 10.88
CA PRO A 92 1.71 2.05 12.11
C PRO A 92 0.83 2.20 13.37
N ASN A 93 1.26 1.64 14.50
CA ASN A 93 0.67 1.99 15.78
C ASN A 93 0.93 3.46 16.14
N GLN A 94 0.20 3.97 17.14
CA GLN A 94 0.30 5.37 17.57
C GLN A 94 1.70 5.73 18.08
N TYR A 95 2.43 4.77 18.66
CA TYR A 95 3.81 4.99 19.12
C TYR A 95 4.74 5.31 17.94
N LEU A 96 4.75 4.46 16.90
CA LEU A 96 5.65 4.64 15.76
C LEU A 96 5.28 5.89 14.95
N ALA A 97 3.98 6.14 14.77
CA ALA A 97 3.47 7.35 14.12
C ALA A 97 3.91 8.63 14.85
N ALA A 98 3.80 8.66 16.19
CA ALA A 98 4.20 9.81 16.99
C ALA A 98 5.72 10.02 17.04
N ARG A 99 6.51 8.95 16.88
CA ARG A 99 7.97 9.05 16.82
C ARG A 99 8.45 9.72 15.54
N SER A 100 7.75 9.53 14.41
CA SER A 100 8.08 10.05 13.08
C SER A 100 9.42 9.53 12.52
N PRO A 101 9.59 9.48 11.19
CA PRO A 101 10.87 9.27 10.53
C PRO A 101 11.98 10.20 11.06
N GLY A 102 13.22 9.72 11.01
CA GLY A 102 14.40 10.41 11.53
C GLY A 102 14.66 10.19 13.03
N SER A 103 13.64 9.73 13.76
CA SER A 103 13.78 9.31 15.16
C SER A 103 14.20 7.83 15.27
N LYS A 104 14.08 7.26 16.49
CA LYS A 104 14.37 5.85 16.77
C LYS A 104 13.19 5.15 17.43
N ASP A 105 12.99 3.86 17.12
CA ASP A 105 12.04 3.01 17.83
C ASP A 105 12.57 2.58 19.23
N SER A 106 11.78 1.77 19.94
CA SER A 106 12.12 1.26 21.27
C SER A 106 13.33 0.33 21.28
N LYS A 107 13.69 -0.24 20.12
CA LYS A 107 14.84 -1.11 19.89
C LYS A 107 16.07 -0.32 19.39
N GLY A 108 15.98 1.02 19.32
CA GLY A 108 17.06 1.91 18.90
C GLY A 108 17.31 1.95 17.39
N ARG A 109 16.42 1.37 16.57
CA ARG A 109 16.50 1.39 15.09
C ARG A 109 15.98 2.73 14.56
N THR A 110 16.67 3.29 13.57
CA THR A 110 16.26 4.56 12.95
C THR A 110 15.02 4.37 12.10
N LEU A 111 14.00 5.19 12.35
CA LEU A 111 12.76 5.20 11.56
C LEU A 111 12.97 5.89 10.22
N THR A 112 12.47 5.27 9.17
CA THR A 112 12.42 5.83 7.81
C THR A 112 10.97 6.20 7.46
N THR A 113 10.79 6.90 6.35
CA THR A 113 9.46 7.16 5.75
C THR A 113 8.64 5.87 5.57
N ASN A 114 9.34 4.77 5.22
CA ASN A 114 8.78 3.46 4.98
C ASN A 114 8.40 2.74 6.28
N SER A 115 9.13 2.99 7.37
CA SER A 115 8.82 2.40 8.68
C SER A 115 7.44 2.80 9.19
N ILE A 116 6.93 3.97 8.81
CA ILE A 116 5.62 4.50 9.21
C ILE A 116 4.56 4.39 8.11
N SER A 117 4.81 3.59 7.06
CA SER A 117 3.83 3.33 6.01
C SER A 117 2.52 2.82 6.61
N ALA A 118 1.42 3.48 6.28
CA ALA A 118 0.11 2.99 6.68
C ALA A 118 -0.21 1.68 5.95
N VAL A 119 -0.58 0.66 6.73
CA VAL A 119 -1.04 -0.63 6.22
C VAL A 119 -2.56 -0.66 6.33
N ILE A 120 -3.23 -0.73 5.19
CA ILE A 120 -4.69 -0.64 5.09
C ILE A 120 -5.23 -2.01 4.66
N ARG A 121 -6.16 -2.56 5.42
CA ARG A 121 -6.95 -3.74 5.05
C ARG A 121 -8.36 -3.31 4.68
N LEU A 122 -8.84 -3.85 3.57
CA LEU A 122 -10.21 -3.68 3.11
C LEU A 122 -10.98 -4.98 3.32
N SER A 123 -12.13 -4.86 3.97
CA SER A 123 -13.00 -5.99 4.31
C SER A 123 -14.41 -5.72 3.80
N TYR A 124 -14.99 -6.67 3.07
CA TYR A 124 -16.37 -6.58 2.56
C TYR A 124 -17.26 -7.54 3.35
N PHE A 125 -18.29 -7.03 4.03
CA PHE A 125 -19.09 -7.80 5.00
C PHE A 125 -18.22 -8.60 6.00
N GLY A 126 -17.15 -7.98 6.50
CA GLY A 126 -16.21 -8.59 7.45
C GLY A 126 -15.25 -9.62 6.85
N LYS A 127 -15.27 -9.87 5.53
CA LYS A 127 -14.30 -10.74 4.85
C LYS A 127 -13.14 -9.92 4.28
N PRO A 128 -11.89 -10.11 4.76
CA PRO A 128 -10.74 -9.41 4.21
C PRO A 128 -10.46 -9.77 2.75
N PHE A 129 -10.50 -8.79 1.86
CA PHE A 129 -10.27 -9.03 0.44
C PHE A 129 -8.97 -8.40 -0.09
N ALA A 130 -8.54 -7.27 0.47
CA ALA A 130 -7.31 -6.60 0.03
C ALA A 130 -6.47 -6.09 1.20
N LEU A 131 -5.16 -6.26 1.09
CA LEU A 131 -4.16 -5.61 1.94
C LEU A 131 -3.29 -4.67 1.10
N LEU A 132 -3.22 -3.41 1.54
CA LEU A 132 -2.46 -2.32 0.94
C LEU A 132 -1.39 -1.86 1.95
N PRO A 133 -0.22 -2.51 1.95
CA PRO A 133 0.82 -2.30 2.97
C PRO A 133 1.70 -1.08 2.71
N GLY A 134 1.44 -0.29 1.67
CA GLY A 134 2.37 0.74 1.21
C GLY A 134 3.76 0.14 0.97
N ASP A 135 4.78 0.84 1.45
CA ASP A 135 6.18 0.46 1.28
C ASP A 135 6.80 0.12 2.64
N ILE A 136 6.12 -0.69 3.48
CA ILE A 136 6.67 -1.06 4.79
C ILE A 136 8.06 -1.71 4.68
N ASP A 137 8.97 -1.25 5.53
CA ASP A 137 10.28 -1.86 5.73
C ASP A 137 10.22 -2.93 6.85
N GLN A 138 11.39 -3.45 7.26
CA GLN A 138 11.47 -4.43 8.35
C GLN A 138 10.90 -3.90 9.68
N ILE A 139 11.04 -2.61 9.97
CA ILE A 139 10.50 -2.00 11.19
C ILE A 139 8.98 -1.93 11.09
N GLY A 140 8.45 -1.52 9.93
CA GLY A 140 7.02 -1.49 9.65
C GLY A 140 6.37 -2.89 9.73
N LEU A 141 7.02 -3.92 9.17
CA LEU A 141 6.55 -5.30 9.28
C LEU A 141 6.57 -5.82 10.72
N ASP A 142 7.62 -5.51 11.49
CA ASP A 142 7.65 -5.87 12.90
C ASP A 142 6.51 -5.18 13.67
N ASN A 143 6.27 -3.91 13.39
CA ASN A 143 5.19 -3.16 14.02
C ASN A 143 3.81 -3.74 13.68
N LEU A 144 3.57 -4.07 12.41
CA LEU A 144 2.33 -4.69 11.96
C LEU A 144 2.05 -6.01 12.68
N LEU A 145 3.06 -6.87 12.79
CA LEU A 145 2.93 -8.20 13.38
C LEU A 145 2.93 -8.21 14.92
N GLU A 146 3.40 -7.13 15.57
CA GLU A 146 3.29 -6.96 17.02
C GLU A 146 1.85 -6.55 17.45
N GLU A 147 1.11 -5.88 16.57
CA GLU A 147 -0.20 -5.28 16.90
C GLU A 147 -1.40 -6.09 16.43
N THR A 148 -1.24 -6.87 15.36
CA THR A 148 -2.35 -7.59 14.72
C THR A 148 -2.00 -9.06 14.53
N GLU A 149 -2.74 -9.95 15.19
CA GLU A 149 -2.53 -11.40 15.07
C GLU A 149 -2.91 -11.95 13.69
N ASP A 150 -3.96 -11.40 13.07
CA ASP A 150 -4.45 -11.81 11.76
C ASP A 150 -4.43 -10.64 10.76
N ILE A 151 -3.49 -10.72 9.82
CA ILE A 151 -3.34 -9.78 8.71
C ILE A 151 -3.67 -10.41 7.35
N GLN A 152 -4.40 -11.53 7.35
CA GLN A 152 -4.75 -12.23 6.11
C GLN A 152 -5.62 -11.36 5.21
N ALA A 153 -5.39 -11.51 3.91
CA ALA A 153 -6.23 -10.93 2.88
C ALA A 153 -6.17 -11.79 1.62
N TRP A 154 -7.26 -11.83 0.85
CA TRP A 154 -7.31 -12.58 -0.39
C TRP A 154 -6.30 -12.09 -1.44
N LEU A 155 -6.11 -10.78 -1.52
CA LEU A 155 -5.17 -10.10 -2.42
C LEU A 155 -4.28 -9.14 -1.65
N VAL A 156 -3.04 -8.97 -2.10
CA VAL A 156 -2.11 -7.96 -1.58
C VAL A 156 -1.45 -7.17 -2.72
N VAL A 157 -1.28 -5.87 -2.52
CA VAL A 157 -0.34 -5.08 -3.32
C VAL A 157 1.02 -5.17 -2.64
N PHE A 158 2.00 -5.81 -3.26
CA PHE A 158 3.27 -6.11 -2.61
C PHE A 158 4.07 -4.83 -2.33
N PRO A 159 4.70 -4.71 -1.14
CA PRO A 159 5.47 -3.52 -0.78
C PRO A 159 6.58 -3.16 -1.77
N HIS A 160 6.90 -1.88 -1.88
CA HIS A 160 8.02 -1.37 -2.70
C HIS A 160 7.97 -1.80 -4.15
N HIS A 161 6.77 -2.01 -4.70
CA HIS A 161 6.61 -2.47 -6.08
C HIS A 161 7.26 -3.86 -6.33
N GLY A 162 7.55 -4.64 -5.28
CA GLY A 162 8.36 -5.86 -5.35
C GLY A 162 9.88 -5.63 -5.21
N GLY A 163 10.26 -4.53 -4.58
CA GLY A 163 11.63 -4.08 -4.36
C GLY A 163 12.24 -4.50 -3.03
N LYS A 164 13.31 -3.79 -2.63
CA LYS A 164 14.04 -4.06 -1.38
C LYS A 164 13.40 -3.29 -0.22
N PRO A 165 13.07 -3.94 0.91
CA PRO A 165 12.43 -3.31 2.06
C PRO A 165 13.42 -2.59 2.99
N GLY A 166 14.45 -1.95 2.41
CA GLY A 166 15.58 -1.35 3.14
C GLY A 166 16.49 -2.32 3.89
N SER A 167 16.09 -3.59 4.11
CA SER A 167 16.88 -4.62 4.79
C SER A 167 17.92 -5.26 3.86
N GLN A 168 18.97 -5.86 4.45
CA GLN A 168 19.94 -6.64 3.66
C GLN A 168 19.39 -7.98 3.17
N ASN A 169 18.35 -8.53 3.80
CA ASN A 169 17.80 -9.85 3.47
C ASN A 169 16.36 -9.76 2.94
N VAL A 170 16.26 -9.47 1.63
CA VAL A 170 14.99 -9.38 0.90
C VAL A 170 14.19 -10.70 0.96
N LYS A 171 14.88 -11.85 0.88
CA LYS A 171 14.24 -13.17 0.92
C LYS A 171 13.56 -13.41 2.27
N ALA A 172 14.24 -13.14 3.38
CA ALA A 172 13.67 -13.33 4.72
C ALA A 172 12.46 -12.41 4.97
N PHE A 173 12.54 -11.14 4.57
CA PHE A 173 11.39 -10.23 4.64
C PHE A 173 10.21 -10.75 3.81
N THR A 174 10.47 -11.14 2.55
CA THR A 174 9.44 -11.60 1.62
C THR A 174 8.75 -12.86 2.13
N ALA A 175 9.52 -13.84 2.60
CA ALA A 175 8.99 -15.09 3.15
C ALA A 175 8.11 -14.82 4.38
N ARG A 176 8.60 -14.02 5.33
CA ARG A 176 7.85 -13.67 6.55
C ARG A 176 6.57 -12.89 6.24
N PHE A 177 6.62 -11.96 5.30
CA PHE A 177 5.43 -11.22 4.84
C PHE A 177 4.41 -12.17 4.20
N CYS A 178 4.83 -13.05 3.30
CA CYS A 178 3.96 -14.03 2.66
C CYS A 178 3.34 -15.00 3.67
N GLU A 179 4.13 -15.48 4.63
CA GLU A 179 3.66 -16.39 5.69
C GLU A 179 2.58 -15.76 6.56
N ALA A 180 2.69 -14.46 6.84
CA ALA A 180 1.72 -13.75 7.66
C ALA A 180 0.42 -13.41 6.89
N VAL A 181 0.53 -12.98 5.64
CA VAL A 181 -0.64 -12.52 4.84
C VAL A 181 -1.38 -13.66 4.13
N LYS A 182 -0.65 -14.70 3.71
CA LYS A 182 -1.18 -15.87 2.97
C LYS A 182 -2.13 -15.54 1.79
N PRO A 183 -1.79 -14.59 0.90
CA PRO A 183 -2.70 -14.15 -0.15
C PRO A 183 -2.82 -15.20 -1.27
N LYS A 184 -3.95 -15.14 -1.99
CA LYS A 184 -4.15 -15.87 -3.26
C LYS A 184 -3.68 -15.08 -4.47
N ILE A 185 -3.59 -13.76 -4.34
CA ILE A 185 -3.12 -12.86 -5.40
C ILE A 185 -2.08 -11.89 -4.84
N VAL A 186 -0.97 -11.74 -5.55
CA VAL A 186 0.04 -10.72 -5.28
C VAL A 186 0.16 -9.81 -6.49
N ILE A 187 -0.06 -8.52 -6.29
CA ILE A 187 0.06 -7.49 -7.31
C ILE A 187 1.34 -6.70 -7.07
N PHE A 188 2.16 -6.60 -8.10
CA PHE A 188 3.27 -5.66 -8.18
C PHE A 188 2.80 -4.40 -8.92
N SER A 189 2.47 -3.37 -8.14
CA SER A 189 2.17 -2.06 -8.72
C SER A 189 3.47 -1.47 -9.27
N ILE A 190 3.67 -1.42 -10.57
CA ILE A 190 4.89 -0.88 -11.18
C ILE A 190 4.58 0.20 -12.21
N ARG A 191 5.55 1.05 -12.49
CA ARG A 191 5.46 2.12 -13.50
C ARG A 191 6.09 1.66 -14.81
N ASP A 192 5.67 2.30 -15.90
CA ASP A 192 6.31 2.09 -17.20
C ASP A 192 7.83 2.35 -17.11
N ASN A 193 8.60 1.52 -17.79
CA ASN A 193 10.07 1.58 -17.87
C ASN A 193 10.86 1.20 -16.62
N VAL A 194 10.22 0.80 -15.51
CA VAL A 194 10.92 0.32 -14.31
C VAL A 194 11.18 -1.19 -14.40
N LYS A 195 12.12 -1.55 -15.27
CA LYS A 195 12.38 -2.93 -15.73
C LYS A 195 12.92 -3.90 -14.66
N HIS A 196 13.29 -3.41 -13.48
CA HIS A 196 13.90 -4.18 -12.40
C HIS A 196 12.94 -4.53 -11.26
N PHE A 197 11.68 -4.09 -11.35
CA PHE A 197 10.62 -4.45 -10.40
C PHE A 197 9.55 -5.34 -11.05
N PRO A 198 8.97 -6.28 -10.27
CA PRO A 198 9.53 -6.82 -9.03
C PRO A 198 10.94 -7.40 -9.23
N THR A 199 11.71 -7.52 -8.16
CA THR A 199 13.05 -8.16 -8.24
C THR A 199 12.92 -9.68 -8.37
N PRO A 200 13.88 -10.38 -9.00
CA PRO A 200 13.81 -11.84 -9.14
C PRO A 200 13.68 -12.56 -7.79
N VAL A 201 14.43 -12.12 -6.78
CA VAL A 201 14.37 -12.72 -5.44
C VAL A 201 12.99 -12.59 -4.80
N VAL A 202 12.28 -11.48 -5.04
CA VAL A 202 10.90 -11.32 -4.53
C VAL A 202 9.97 -12.27 -5.26
N VAL A 203 9.97 -12.27 -6.60
CA VAL A 203 9.09 -13.14 -7.40
C VAL A 203 9.29 -14.61 -7.03
N GLU A 204 10.53 -15.08 -6.99
CA GLU A 204 10.88 -16.45 -6.65
C GLU A 204 10.47 -16.79 -5.20
N THR A 205 10.76 -15.91 -4.24
CA THR A 205 10.39 -16.16 -2.83
C THR A 205 8.87 -16.17 -2.63
N VAL A 206 8.12 -15.29 -3.29
CA VAL A 206 6.64 -15.29 -3.22
C VAL A 206 6.09 -16.61 -3.76
N ALA A 207 6.57 -17.04 -4.94
CA ALA A 207 6.14 -18.30 -5.55
C ALA A 207 6.54 -19.54 -4.73
N GLU A 208 7.69 -19.50 -4.04
CA GLU A 208 8.13 -20.56 -3.11
C GLU A 208 7.31 -20.58 -1.80
N SER A 209 6.85 -19.41 -1.33
CA SER A 209 6.20 -19.27 -0.02
C SER A 209 4.70 -19.51 -0.05
N LEU A 210 4.05 -19.47 -1.22
CA LEU A 210 2.59 -19.50 -1.35
C LEU A 210 2.13 -20.52 -2.38
N GLU A 211 1.25 -21.43 -1.95
CA GLU A 211 0.64 -22.42 -2.83
C GLU A 211 -0.43 -21.80 -3.73
N ASN A 212 -0.38 -22.10 -5.03
CA ASN A 212 -1.34 -21.67 -6.04
C ASN A 212 -1.54 -20.14 -6.10
N VAL A 213 -0.50 -19.35 -5.79
CA VAL A 213 -0.55 -17.89 -5.86
C VAL A 213 -0.58 -17.39 -7.31
N ARG A 214 -1.40 -16.38 -7.56
CA ARG A 214 -1.40 -15.62 -8.83
C ARG A 214 -0.56 -14.36 -8.66
N LEU A 215 0.31 -14.09 -9.64
CA LEU A 215 1.21 -12.95 -9.62
C LEU A 215 0.85 -12.03 -10.79
N PHE A 216 0.61 -10.75 -10.49
CA PHE A 216 0.26 -9.75 -11.49
C PHE A 216 1.18 -8.54 -11.42
N SER A 217 1.49 -7.92 -12.56
CA SER A 217 2.13 -6.60 -12.63
C SER A 217 1.21 -5.62 -13.34
N THR A 218 1.05 -4.41 -12.79
CA THR A 218 0.15 -3.40 -13.39
C THR A 218 0.68 -2.83 -14.71
N ARG A 219 2.00 -2.87 -14.93
CA ARG A 219 2.67 -2.53 -16.19
C ARG A 219 3.68 -3.62 -16.56
N SER A 220 4.37 -3.47 -17.69
CA SER A 220 5.29 -4.52 -18.15
C SER A 220 6.55 -4.64 -17.28
N SER A 221 6.78 -5.86 -16.81
CA SER A 221 7.93 -6.29 -16.03
C SER A 221 8.73 -7.35 -16.79
N LYS A 222 10.01 -7.06 -17.02
CA LYS A 222 10.93 -8.06 -17.58
C LYS A 222 11.10 -9.27 -16.66
N VAL A 223 11.06 -9.04 -15.35
CA VAL A 223 11.32 -10.09 -14.35
C VAL A 223 10.13 -11.04 -14.27
N LEU A 224 8.91 -10.52 -14.12
CA LEU A 224 7.72 -11.37 -14.08
C LEU A 224 7.53 -12.12 -15.40
N LYS A 225 7.73 -11.45 -16.54
CA LYS A 225 7.69 -12.09 -17.86
C LYS A 225 8.70 -13.23 -17.99
N ALA A 226 9.95 -13.01 -17.61
CA ALA A 226 10.97 -14.07 -17.64
C ALA A 226 10.64 -15.23 -16.68
N PHE A 227 10.05 -14.93 -15.52
CA PHE A 227 9.60 -15.96 -14.58
C PHE A 227 8.44 -16.80 -15.15
N ILE A 228 7.47 -16.17 -15.82
CA ILE A 228 6.38 -16.86 -16.53
C ILE A 228 6.95 -17.78 -17.62
N GLU A 229 7.85 -17.27 -18.46
CA GLU A 229 8.50 -18.04 -19.52
C GLU A 229 9.31 -19.21 -18.96
N LYS A 230 10.04 -19.00 -17.85
CA LYS A 230 10.85 -20.03 -17.17
C LYS A 230 10.00 -21.14 -16.56
N THR A 231 8.84 -20.82 -15.99
CA THR A 231 8.00 -21.77 -15.25
C THR A 231 6.90 -22.40 -16.10
N GLY A 232 6.53 -21.78 -17.23
CA GLY A 232 5.37 -22.16 -18.04
C GLY A 232 4.01 -21.95 -17.34
N SER A 233 4.01 -21.28 -16.17
CA SER A 233 2.83 -21.08 -15.35
C SER A 233 1.78 -20.23 -16.07
N GLN A 234 0.55 -20.74 -16.13
CA GLN A 234 -0.62 -20.01 -16.67
C GLN A 234 -1.34 -19.18 -15.60
N LEU A 235 -0.84 -19.19 -14.35
CA LEU A 235 -1.48 -18.49 -13.23
C LEU A 235 -1.09 -17.02 -13.13
N HIS A 236 0.02 -16.62 -13.74
CA HIS A 236 0.58 -15.27 -13.60
C HIS A 236 0.37 -14.48 -14.90
N GLN A 237 0.25 -13.15 -14.78
CA GLN A 237 0.16 -12.27 -15.95
C GLN A 237 1.00 -11.01 -15.76
N ASP A 238 1.66 -10.59 -16.85
CA ASP A 238 2.40 -9.34 -16.92
C ASP A 238 1.54 -8.25 -17.57
N ALA A 239 1.71 -7.00 -17.14
CA ALA A 239 1.12 -5.82 -17.76
C ALA A 239 -0.42 -5.84 -17.84
N VAL A 240 -1.08 -6.25 -16.75
CA VAL A 240 -2.56 -6.35 -16.71
C VAL A 240 -3.26 -4.99 -16.70
N GLY A 241 -2.53 -3.90 -16.44
CA GLY A 241 -3.12 -2.56 -16.40
C GLY A 241 -3.98 -2.37 -15.16
N THR A 242 -5.30 -2.35 -15.36
CA THR A 242 -6.29 -2.14 -14.31
C THR A 242 -6.83 -3.48 -13.85
N ILE A 243 -6.89 -3.69 -12.53
CA ILE A 243 -7.42 -4.90 -11.93
C ILE A 243 -8.78 -4.56 -11.32
N LEU A 244 -9.83 -5.25 -11.78
CA LEU A 244 -11.17 -5.11 -11.21
C LEU A 244 -11.45 -6.29 -10.28
N VAL A 245 -11.82 -5.98 -9.03
CA VAL A 245 -12.23 -6.98 -8.05
C VAL A 245 -13.75 -6.95 -7.93
N ASP A 246 -14.41 -8.04 -8.29
CA ASP A 246 -15.86 -8.18 -8.11
C ASP A 246 -16.14 -8.78 -6.73
N LEU A 247 -16.55 -7.93 -5.80
CA LEU A 247 -16.87 -8.31 -4.42
C LEU A 247 -18.17 -9.11 -4.29
N THR A 248 -18.97 -9.22 -5.37
CA THR A 248 -20.27 -9.91 -5.36
C THR A 248 -20.20 -11.38 -5.75
N LYS A 249 -19.08 -11.83 -6.32
CA LYS A 249 -18.84 -13.23 -6.72
C LYS A 249 -18.15 -14.00 -5.60
N GLU A 250 -18.59 -15.24 -5.35
CA GLU A 250 -17.90 -16.18 -4.47
C GLU A 250 -17.41 -17.44 -5.24
N PRO A 251 -16.12 -17.83 -5.11
CA PRO A 251 -15.06 -17.07 -4.46
C PRO A 251 -14.84 -15.72 -5.15
N LEU A 252 -14.26 -14.75 -4.43
CA LEU A 252 -13.90 -13.45 -5.00
C LEU A 252 -13.20 -13.66 -6.35
N ASP A 253 -13.60 -12.87 -7.33
CA ASP A 253 -13.09 -13.00 -8.69
C ASP A 253 -12.39 -11.71 -9.12
N VAL A 254 -11.34 -11.86 -9.91
CA VAL A 254 -10.57 -10.76 -10.48
C VAL A 254 -10.69 -10.83 -11.99
N GLU A 255 -11.27 -9.78 -12.55
CA GLU A 255 -11.31 -9.55 -13.99
C GLU A 255 -10.12 -8.67 -14.39
N LEU A 256 -9.43 -9.08 -15.45
CA LEU A 256 -8.19 -8.49 -15.98
C LEU A 256 -8.47 -7.88 -17.36
#